data_AF-A0A7R9W1Z5-F1
#
_entry.id   AF-A0A7R9W1Z5-F1
#
_cell.length_a   1.000
_cell.length_b   1.000
_cell.length_c   1.000
_cell.angle_alpha   90.00
_cell.angle_beta   90.00
_cell.angle_gamma   90.00
#
_symmetry.space_group_name_H-M   'P 1'
#
loop_
_entity.id
_entity.type
_entity.pdbx_description
1 polymer ?
#
loop_
_entity_poly.entity_id
_entity_poly.type
_entity_poly.pdbx_seq_one_letter_code
_entity_poly.pdbx_strand_id
1 'polypeptide(L)'
;LDAKTGEVRRLIGGSGGEDDASTETLGKGADVVITTYGALDRPATSRLLSSVAWGRIVLDEMQEIRSSTTKIATNCEGLRCSRRWMLSGTPLFEGIGDLRGELNFLRLEPFAAGLEDGFFDFAVGNPWRFKSKCV
;
A
#
# COMPACT_ATOMS: atom_id res chain seq x y z
N LEU A 1 -0.73 26.13 11.62
CA LEU A 1 -2.00 26.88 11.60
C LEU A 1 -2.78 26.31 10.41
N ASP A 2 -3.49 25.21 10.52
CA ASP A 2 -4.74 25.06 11.27
C ASP A 2 -4.83 23.66 11.90
N ALA A 3 -4.96 23.64 13.24
CA ALA A 3 -5.22 22.46 14.04
C ALA A 3 -6.74 22.39 14.26
N LYS A 4 -7.48 21.94 13.24
CA LYS A 4 -8.76 21.28 13.48
C LYS A 4 -8.49 19.81 13.64
N THR A 5 -8.84 19.32 14.81
CA THR A 5 -8.92 17.93 15.29
C THR A 5 -9.70 17.03 14.32
N GLY A 6 -9.12 16.75 13.15
CA GLY A 6 -9.64 15.79 12.20
C GLY A 6 -9.33 14.39 12.69
N GLU A 7 -10.36 13.60 12.98
CA GLU A 7 -10.26 12.19 13.36
C GLU A 7 -9.15 11.50 12.58
N VAL A 8 -8.12 11.05 13.30
CA VAL A 8 -6.99 10.33 12.70
C VAL A 8 -7.46 8.93 12.38
N ARG A 9 -8.10 8.80 11.21
CA ARG A 9 -8.62 7.53 10.71
C ARG A 9 -7.45 6.67 10.24
N ARG A 10 -7.38 5.45 10.78
CA ARG A 10 -6.34 4.47 10.46
C ARG A 10 -6.96 3.30 9.70
N LEU A 11 -6.33 2.87 8.61
CA LEU A 11 -6.70 1.66 7.89
C LEU A 11 -5.67 0.56 8.14
N ILE A 12 -6.13 -0.62 8.52
CA ILE A 12 -5.31 -1.84 8.59
C ILE A 12 -5.90 -2.85 7.60
N GLY A 13 -5.11 -3.29 6.63
CA GLY A 13 -5.46 -4.39 5.73
C GLY A 13 -4.91 -5.71 6.27
N GLY A 14 -5.75 -6.74 6.40
CA GLY A 14 -5.35 -8.09 6.81
C GLY A 14 -5.82 -9.19 5.84
N SER A 15 -5.21 -10.37 5.96
CA SER A 15 -5.58 -11.57 5.21
C SER A 15 -6.70 -12.33 5.95
N GLY A 16 -7.91 -12.29 5.40
CA GLY A 16 -8.97 -13.20 5.85
C GLY A 16 -10.40 -12.67 5.75
N GLY A 17 -11.27 -13.41 5.05
CA GLY A 17 -12.73 -13.38 5.26
C GLY A 17 -13.55 -12.43 4.38
N GLU A 18 -14.68 -12.95 3.88
CA GLU A 18 -15.80 -12.19 3.31
C GLU A 18 -16.52 -11.41 4.42
N ASP A 19 -15.95 -10.29 4.83
CA ASP A 19 -16.62 -9.40 5.76
C ASP A 19 -17.47 -8.39 4.97
N ASP A 20 -18.77 -8.56 5.07
CA ASP A 20 -19.79 -7.61 4.66
C ASP A 20 -19.79 -6.43 5.64
N ALA A 21 -18.69 -5.68 5.67
CA ALA A 21 -18.58 -4.46 6.45
C ALA A 21 -19.57 -3.44 5.89
N SER A 22 -20.75 -3.40 6.53
CA SER A 22 -21.81 -2.43 6.27
C SER A 22 -21.25 -1.03 6.03
N THR A 23 -21.29 -0.63 4.77
CA THR A 23 -20.82 0.64 4.18
C THR A 23 -21.29 1.89 4.95
N GLU A 24 -22.31 1.76 5.80
CA GLU A 24 -22.90 2.81 6.64
C GLU A 24 -22.10 3.17 7.90
N THR A 25 -21.22 2.29 8.43
CA THR A 25 -20.50 2.58 9.68
C THR A 25 -19.28 3.48 9.51
N LEU A 26 -18.70 3.57 8.32
CA LEU A 26 -17.52 4.42 8.09
C LEU A 26 -17.83 5.92 8.29
N GLY A 27 -19.08 6.33 8.12
CA GLY A 27 -19.56 7.68 8.39
C GLY A 27 -19.72 8.03 9.87
N LYS A 28 -19.73 7.04 10.78
CA LYS A 28 -19.93 7.25 12.23
C LYS A 28 -18.61 7.08 12.99
N GLY A 29 -17.78 8.12 12.93
CA GLY A 29 -16.70 8.39 13.90
C GLY A 29 -15.76 7.24 14.32
N ALA A 30 -15.41 6.34 13.41
CA ALA A 30 -14.44 5.28 13.69
C ALA A 30 -12.99 5.81 13.61
N ASP A 31 -12.21 5.66 14.67
CA ASP A 31 -10.79 6.02 14.70
C ASP A 31 -9.91 5.00 13.94
N VAL A 32 -10.29 3.73 13.95
CA VAL A 32 -9.55 2.63 13.33
C VAL A 32 -10.53 1.77 12.53
N VAL A 33 -10.14 1.47 11.30
CA VAL A 33 -10.88 0.64 10.35
C VAL A 33 -9.96 -0.51 9.97
N ILE A 34 -10.41 -1.72 10.25
CA ILE A 34 -9.75 -2.95 9.84
C ILE A 34 -10.54 -3.50 8.67
N THR A 35 -9.84 -3.84 7.60
CA THR A 35 -10.43 -4.39 6.39
C THR A 35 -9.53 -5.46 5.82
N THR A 36 -10.02 -6.15 4.80
CA THR A 36 -9.32 -7.25 4.17
C THR A 36 -8.98 -6.88 2.73
N TYR A 37 -7.96 -7.53 2.17
CA TYR A 37 -7.60 -7.28 0.78
C TYR A 37 -8.73 -7.62 -0.20
N GLY A 38 -9.50 -8.67 0.09
CA GLY A 38 -10.69 -9.03 -0.70
C GLY A 38 -11.78 -7.96 -0.65
N ALA A 39 -11.96 -7.27 0.48
CA ALA A 39 -12.92 -6.17 0.58
C ALA A 39 -12.53 -4.97 -0.31
N LEU A 40 -11.23 -4.72 -0.51
CA LEU A 40 -10.70 -3.66 -1.38
C LEU A 40 -10.89 -3.93 -2.88
N ASP A 41 -11.11 -5.18 -3.29
CA ASP A 41 -11.44 -5.50 -4.70
C ASP A 41 -12.91 -5.15 -5.02
N ARG A 42 -13.78 -5.04 -4.00
CA ARG A 42 -15.17 -4.62 -4.17
C ARG A 42 -15.23 -3.13 -4.55
N PRO A 43 -15.84 -2.74 -5.69
CA PRO A 43 -15.86 -1.34 -6.15
C PRO A 43 -16.53 -0.36 -5.17
N ALA A 44 -17.57 -0.81 -4.45
CA ALA A 44 -18.27 0.02 -3.47
C ALA A 44 -17.36 0.38 -2.28
N THR A 45 -16.67 -0.63 -1.72
CA THR A 45 -15.73 -0.47 -0.61
C THR A 45 -14.52 0.36 -1.04
N SER A 46 -13.92 0.07 -2.19
CA SER A 46 -12.78 0.82 -2.73
C SER A 46 -13.11 2.32 -2.88
N ARG A 47 -14.29 2.65 -3.44
CA ARG A 47 -14.76 4.05 -3.55
C ARG A 47 -14.96 4.70 -2.18
N LEU A 48 -15.57 3.98 -1.24
CA LEU A 48 -15.80 4.48 0.11
C LEU A 48 -14.46 4.79 0.81
N LEU A 49 -13.52 3.85 0.80
CA LEU A 49 -12.21 4.02 1.42
C LEU A 49 -11.40 5.14 0.74
N SER A 50 -11.51 5.28 -0.57
CA SER A 50 -10.85 6.36 -1.33
C SER A 50 -11.44 7.74 -1.07
N SER A 51 -12.70 7.83 -0.62
CA SER A 51 -13.35 9.10 -0.26
C SER A 51 -12.85 9.67 1.07
N VAL A 52 -12.22 8.83 1.91
CA VAL A 52 -11.69 9.20 3.22
C VAL A 52 -10.22 9.62 3.10
N ALA A 53 -9.85 10.71 3.79
CA ALA A 53 -8.47 11.10 3.99
C ALA A 53 -7.91 10.40 5.24
N TRP A 54 -7.04 9.43 5.04
CA TRP A 54 -6.48 8.61 6.13
C TRP A 54 -5.25 9.28 6.75
N GLY A 55 -5.13 9.24 8.07
CA GLY A 55 -3.90 9.64 8.73
C GLY A 55 -2.77 8.63 8.51
N ARG A 56 -3.12 7.34 8.45
CA ARG A 56 -2.18 6.23 8.21
C ARG A 56 -2.87 5.06 7.54
N ILE A 57 -2.16 4.42 6.61
CA ILE A 57 -2.52 3.13 6.03
C ILE A 57 -1.43 2.12 6.40
N VAL A 58 -1.83 0.94 6.84
CA VAL A 58 -0.95 -0.17 7.18
C VAL A 58 -1.35 -1.39 6.38
N LEU A 59 -0.40 -1.97 5.64
CA LEU A 59 -0.55 -3.26 4.97
C LEU A 59 0.12 -4.33 5.83
N ASP A 60 -0.62 -5.37 6.21
CA ASP A 60 -0.09 -6.54 6.91
C ASP A 60 0.21 -7.67 5.93
N GLU A 61 1.25 -8.45 6.19
CA GLU A 61 1.79 -9.46 5.28
C GLU A 61 1.86 -8.94 3.83
N MET A 62 2.56 -7.82 3.60
CA MET A 62 2.50 -7.12 2.30
C MET A 62 2.87 -8.00 1.11
N GLN A 63 3.63 -9.08 1.33
CA GLN A 63 3.93 -10.12 0.36
C GLN A 63 2.70 -10.93 -0.10
N GLU A 64 1.48 -10.60 0.32
CA GLU A 64 0.25 -11.09 -0.32
C GLU A 64 -0.21 -10.21 -1.49
N ILE A 65 0.09 -8.90 -1.47
CA ILE A 65 -0.34 -7.92 -2.50
C ILE A 65 0.71 -7.74 -3.61
N ARG A 66 1.57 -8.75 -3.77
CA ARG A 66 2.89 -8.83 -4.43
C ARG A 66 3.13 -8.15 -5.77
N SER A 67 2.10 -7.72 -6.48
CA SER A 67 2.29 -7.08 -7.76
C SER A 67 1.67 -5.70 -7.70
N SER A 68 2.49 -4.68 -7.92
CA SER A 68 2.07 -3.30 -8.19
C SER A 68 1.03 -3.20 -9.32
N THR A 69 0.86 -4.28 -10.09
CA THR A 69 -0.13 -4.47 -11.16
C THR A 69 -1.41 -5.21 -10.72
N THR A 70 -1.50 -5.72 -9.49
CA THR A 70 -2.76 -6.24 -8.96
C THR A 70 -3.72 -5.07 -8.71
N LYS A 71 -5.01 -5.27 -9.02
CA LYS A 71 -6.06 -4.27 -8.77
C LYS A 71 -6.06 -3.79 -7.32
N ILE A 72 -5.75 -4.68 -6.39
CA ILE A 72 -5.68 -4.39 -4.96
C ILE A 72 -4.52 -3.44 -4.66
N ALA A 73 -3.32 -3.69 -5.19
CA ALA A 73 -2.18 -2.78 -5.02
C ALA A 73 -2.48 -1.37 -5.58
N THR A 74 -3.07 -1.29 -6.78
CA THR A 74 -3.48 -0.02 -7.38
C THR A 74 -4.56 0.70 -6.54
N ASN A 75 -5.55 -0.04 -6.05
CA ASN A 75 -6.58 0.53 -5.17
C ASN A 75 -5.97 1.05 -3.87
N CYS A 76 -5.09 0.29 -3.23
CA CYS A 76 -4.36 0.69 -2.03
C CYS A 76 -3.46 1.92 -2.27
N GLU A 77 -2.80 1.98 -3.42
CA GLU A 77 -1.96 3.12 -3.80
C GLU A 77 -2.80 4.39 -4.06
N GLY A 78 -4.02 4.24 -4.58
CA GLY A 78 -4.98 5.32 -4.80
C GLY A 78 -5.56 5.92 -3.52
N LEU A 79 -5.43 5.24 -2.38
CA LEU A 79 -5.94 5.75 -1.11
C LEU A 79 -5.16 6.99 -0.64
N ARG A 80 -5.92 8.02 -0.28
CA ARG A 80 -5.38 9.30 0.21
C ARG A 80 -4.91 9.14 1.64
N CYS A 81 -3.61 9.27 1.88
CA CYS A 81 -3.06 9.20 3.23
C CYS A 81 -1.78 10.02 3.42
N SER A 82 -1.51 10.39 4.67
CA SER A 82 -0.27 11.09 5.05
C SER A 82 0.90 10.15 5.34
N ARG A 83 0.64 8.93 5.79
CA ARG A 83 1.66 7.96 6.22
C ARG A 83 1.29 6.56 5.73
N ARG A 84 2.28 5.81 5.25
CA ARG A 84 2.10 4.46 4.70
C ARG A 84 3.09 3.52 5.34
N TRP A 85 2.60 2.44 5.93
CA TRP A 85 3.42 1.38 6.55
C TRP A 85 3.13 0.05 5.88
N MET A 86 4.17 -0.77 5.80
CA MET A 86 4.07 -2.18 5.42
C MET A 86 4.66 -3.01 6.55
N LEU A 87 4.01 -4.12 6.85
CA LEU A 87 4.45 -5.14 7.78
C LEU A 87 4.59 -6.43 6.99
N SER A 88 5.72 -7.12 7.15
CA SER A 88 5.98 -8.39 6.49
C SER A 88 7.08 -9.14 7.23
N GLY A 89 6.88 -10.44 7.42
CA GLY A 89 7.94 -11.35 7.87
C GLY A 89 8.94 -11.72 6.76
N THR A 90 8.60 -11.45 5.49
CA THR A 90 9.37 -11.80 4.30
C THR A 90 9.40 -10.62 3.30
N PRO A 91 10.17 -9.56 3.61
CA PRO A 91 10.12 -8.31 2.85
C PRO A 91 10.65 -8.42 1.41
N LEU A 92 11.26 -9.54 1.02
CA LEU A 92 11.70 -9.81 -0.35
C LEU A 92 11.30 -11.24 -0.66
N PHE A 93 10.53 -11.45 -1.73
CA PHE A 93 10.02 -12.79 -2.04
C PHE A 93 10.61 -13.36 -3.33
N GLU A 94 10.34 -12.76 -4.49
CA GLU A 94 10.83 -13.24 -5.79
C GLU A 94 12.14 -12.58 -6.21
N GLY A 95 12.35 -11.31 -5.84
CA GLY A 95 13.60 -10.64 -6.10
C GLY A 95 13.52 -9.12 -5.99
N ILE A 96 14.49 -8.46 -6.59
CA ILE A 96 14.66 -7.00 -6.47
C ILE A 96 13.50 -6.19 -7.09
N GLY A 97 12.68 -6.81 -7.94
CA GLY A 97 11.48 -6.20 -8.50
C GLY A 97 10.39 -5.93 -7.46
N ASP A 98 10.26 -6.81 -6.46
CA ASP A 98 9.29 -6.64 -5.37
C ASP A 98 9.64 -5.40 -4.54
N LEU A 99 10.92 -5.23 -4.22
CA LEU A 99 11.43 -4.04 -3.53
C LEU A 99 11.05 -2.74 -4.24
N ARG A 100 11.08 -2.72 -5.58
CA ARG A 100 10.67 -1.55 -6.35
C ARG A 100 9.19 -1.22 -6.13
N GLY A 101 8.32 -2.24 -6.15
CA GLY A 101 6.88 -2.08 -5.88
C GLY A 101 6.61 -1.58 -4.46
N GLU A 102 7.35 -2.10 -3.48
CA GLU A 102 7.24 -1.70 -2.08
C GLU A 102 7.64 -0.23 -1.86
N LEU A 103 8.79 0.17 -2.40
CA LEU A 103 9.26 1.55 -2.33
C LEU A 103 8.29 2.51 -3.01
N ASN A 104 7.70 2.11 -4.15
CA ASN A 104 6.68 2.88 -4.85
C ASN A 104 5.44 3.12 -3.97
N PHE A 105 4.90 2.07 -3.35
CA PHE A 105 3.77 2.24 -2.45
C PHE A 105 4.09 3.14 -1.25
N LEU A 106 5.28 3.00 -0.66
CA LEU A 106 5.75 3.86 0.44
C LEU A 106 5.99 5.32 0.02
N ARG A 107 6.01 5.61 -1.29
CA ARG A 107 6.30 6.94 -1.87
C ARG A 107 7.67 7.48 -1.43
N LEU A 108 8.66 6.59 -1.38
CA LEU A 108 10.03 6.93 -1.03
C LEU A 108 10.77 7.52 -2.23
N GLU A 109 10.70 8.84 -2.39
CA GLU A 109 11.50 9.56 -3.38
C GLU A 109 13.01 9.49 -3.05
N PRO A 110 13.89 9.28 -4.05
CA PRO A 110 13.64 9.20 -5.49
C PRO A 110 13.33 7.79 -6.03
N PHE A 111 13.19 6.78 -5.16
CA PHE A 111 12.95 5.39 -5.60
C PHE A 111 11.51 5.11 -6.04
N ALA A 112 10.58 6.01 -5.69
CA ALA A 112 9.15 5.91 -5.95
C ALA A 112 8.66 6.82 -7.10
N ALA A 113 9.56 7.45 -7.83
CA ALA A 113 9.27 8.38 -8.93
C ALA A 113 8.74 7.67 -10.19
N GLY A 114 7.66 6.88 -10.03
CA GLY A 114 7.07 6.08 -11.08
C GLY A 114 8.05 5.07 -11.67
N LEU A 115 7.56 4.22 -12.58
CA LEU A 115 8.45 3.28 -13.27
C LEU A 115 9.32 3.96 -14.35
N GLU A 116 9.17 5.28 -14.54
CA GLU A 116 9.56 5.99 -15.75
C GLU A 116 10.91 6.72 -15.65
N ASP A 117 11.34 7.12 -14.45
CA ASP A 117 12.58 7.89 -14.28
C ASP A 117 13.86 7.03 -14.36
N GLY A 118 13.71 5.70 -14.25
CA GLY A 118 14.79 4.73 -14.30
C GLY A 118 15.76 4.79 -13.11
N PHE A 119 15.49 5.60 -12.08
CA PHE A 119 16.43 5.82 -10.98
C PHE A 119 16.67 4.54 -10.19
N PHE A 120 15.61 3.78 -9.88
CA PHE A 120 15.72 2.50 -9.21
C PHE A 120 16.59 1.51 -10.01
N ASP A 121 16.39 1.43 -11.33
CA ASP A 121 17.16 0.54 -12.18
C ASP A 121 18.63 0.97 -12.26
N PHE A 122 18.92 2.27 -12.29
CA PHE A 122 20.28 2.78 -12.25
C PHE A 122 20.98 2.49 -10.90
N ALA A 123 20.34 2.85 -9.79
CA ALA A 123 20.96 2.84 -8.46
C ALA A 123 21.00 1.45 -7.82
N VAL A 124 19.99 0.60 -8.11
CA VAL A 124 19.81 -0.69 -7.43
C VAL A 124 19.77 -1.83 -8.46
N GLY A 125 18.88 -1.74 -9.45
CA GLY A 125 18.60 -2.84 -10.38
C GLY A 125 19.82 -3.30 -11.19
N ASN A 126 20.52 -2.37 -11.83
CA ASN A 126 21.68 -2.63 -12.69
C ASN A 126 22.86 -3.20 -11.88
N PRO A 127 23.34 -2.55 -10.79
CA PRO A 127 24.39 -3.12 -9.95
C PRO A 127 24.06 -4.54 -9.45
N TRP A 128 22.81 -4.79 -9.07
CA TRP A 128 22.36 -6.10 -8.62
C TRP A 128 22.48 -7.15 -9.75
N ARG A 129 22.02 -6.83 -10.97
CA ARG A 129 22.11 -7.72 -12.14
C ARG A 129 23.55 -8.02 -12.57
N PHE A 130 24.48 -7.08 -12.43
CA PHE A 130 25.89 -7.32 -12.74
C PHE A 130 26.54 -8.28 -11.75
N LYS A 131 26.20 -8.17 -10.46
CA LYS A 131 26.76 -9.04 -9.43
C LYS A 131 26.30 -10.50 -9.57
N SER A 132 25.05 -10.72 -10.00
CA SER A 132 24.48 -12.06 -10.20
C SER A 132 25.06 -12.82 -11.40
N LYS A 133 25.82 -12.18 -12.30
CA LYS A 133 26.47 -12.82 -13.46
C LYS A 133 27.91 -13.26 -13.20
N CYS A 134 28.49 -12.89 -12.07
CA CYS A 134 29.89 -13.15 -11.72
C CYS A 134 30.06 -14.26 -10.67
N VAL A 135 29.01 -15.05 -10.42
CA VAL A 135 29.02 -16.21 -9.52
C VAL A 135 28.70 -17.46 -10.32
#